data_AF-A0A1S2M320-F1
#
_entry.id   AF-A0A1S2M320-F1
#
_cell.length_a   1.000
_cell.length_b   1.000
_cell.length_c   1.000
_cell.angle_alpha   90.00
_cell.angle_beta   90.00
_cell.angle_gamma   90.00
#
_symmetry.space_group_name_H-M   'P 1'
#
loop_
_entity.id
_entity.type
_entity.pdbx_description
1 polymer ?
#
loop_
_entity_poly.entity_id
_entity_poly.type
_entity_poly.pdbx_seq_one_letter_code
_entity_poly.pdbx_strand_id
1 'polypeptide(L)' 'MNEEVLKFVIILLVFSILLNMYQYIQIKRYEVNERSYKVSWQEVMNLKNPISLLLWWLLCSGLVIGIIFGFVVLFLDFP' A
#
# COMPACT_ATOMS: atom_id res chain seq x y z
N MET A 1 1.04 -26.09 -3.91
CA MET A 1 0.34 -24.87 -3.45
C MET A 1 -0.88 -24.72 -4.33
N ASN A 2 -2.07 -24.51 -3.75
CA ASN A 2 -3.29 -24.29 -4.54
C ASN A 2 -3.09 -23.08 -5.47
N GLU A 3 -3.53 -23.15 -6.72
CA GLU A 3 -3.32 -22.09 -7.72
C GLU A 3 -3.88 -20.74 -7.25
N GLU A 4 -4.99 -20.77 -6.51
CA GLU A 4 -5.62 -19.58 -5.93
C GLU A 4 -4.76 -18.94 -4.84
N VAL A 5 -4.13 -19.77 -3.99
CA VAL A 5 -3.19 -19.30 -2.96
C VAL A 5 -1.98 -18.65 -3.63
N LEU A 6 -1.46 -19.24 -4.72
CA LEU A 6 -0.36 -18.65 -5.49
C LEU A 6 -0.75 -17.29 -6.09
N LYS A 7 -1.92 -17.20 -6.71
CA LYS A 7 -2.44 -15.93 -7.27
C LYS A 7 -2.58 -14.85 -6.18
N PHE A 8 -3.13 -15.22 -5.02
CA PHE A 8 -3.29 -14.30 -3.90
C PHE A 8 -1.94 -13.80 -3.36
N VAL A 9 -0.96 -14.70 -3.18
CA VAL A 9 0.40 -14.33 -2.76
C VAL A 9 1.07 -13.40 -3.77
N ILE A 10 0.89 -13.64 -5.07
CA ILE A 10 1.42 -12.75 -6.12
C ILE A 10 0.80 -11.34 -6.02
N ILE A 11 -0.52 -11.24 -5.81
CA ILE A 11 -1.20 -9.94 -5.64
C ILE A 11 -0.65 -9.19 -4.44
N LEU A 12 -0.49 -9.87 -3.28
CA LEU A 12 0.09 -9.26 -2.08
C LEU A 12 1.53 -8.81 -2.30
N LEU A 13 2.32 -9.58 -3.04
CA LEU A 13 3.69 -9.22 -3.39
C LEU A 13 3.73 -7.96 -4.25
N VAL A 14 2.87 -7.86 -5.27
CA VAL A 14 2.75 -6.66 -6.11
C VAL A 14 2.37 -5.44 -5.28
N PHE A 15 1.37 -5.56 -4.41
CA PHE A 15 0.99 -4.45 -3.51
C PHE A 15 2.12 -4.07 -2.55
N SER A 16 2.87 -5.03 -2.02
CA SER A 16 4.03 -4.77 -1.16
C SER A 16 5.09 -3.96 -1.90
N ILE A 17 5.40 -4.30 -3.15
CA ILE A 17 6.35 -3.55 -3.98
C ILE A 17 5.85 -2.12 -4.22
N LEU A 18 4.57 -1.95 -4.58
CA LEU A 18 3.98 -0.63 -4.84
C LEU A 18 3.98 0.26 -3.59
N LEU A 19 3.61 -0.30 -2.43
CA LEU A 19 3.62 0.42 -1.15
C LEU A 19 5.04 0.85 -0.76
N ASN A 20 6.01 -0.06 -0.87
CA ASN A 20 7.41 0.26 -0.56
C ASN A 20 7.97 1.30 -1.51
N MET A 21 7.69 1.20 -2.82
CA MET A 21 8.14 2.17 -3.80
C MET A 21 7.53 3.55 -3.53
N TYR A 22 6.23 3.62 -3.23
CA TYR A 22 5.57 4.86 -2.86
C TYR A 22 6.19 5.46 -1.59
N GLN A 23 6.32 4.68 -0.51
CA GLN A 23 6.95 5.14 0.74
C GLN A 23 8.38 5.64 0.52
N TYR A 24 9.18 4.91 -0.27
CA TYR A 24 10.55 5.31 -0.61
C TYR A 24 10.60 6.67 -1.30
N ILE A 25 9.72 6.90 -2.30
CA ILE A 25 9.64 8.18 -3.00
C ILE A 25 9.26 9.31 -2.04
N GLN A 26 8.28 9.08 -1.16
CA GLN A 26 7.84 10.09 -0.18
C GLN A 26 8.94 10.43 0.82
N ILE A 27 9.63 9.41 1.36
CA ILE A 27 10.77 9.57 2.28
C ILE A 27 11.92 10.31 1.60
N LYS A 28 12.28 9.95 0.36
CA LYS A 28 13.35 10.64 -0.37
C LYS A 28 12.99 12.08 -0.69
N ARG A 29 11.75 12.36 -1.10
CA ARG A 29 11.28 13.74 -1.28
C ARG A 29 11.41 14.53 0.03
N TYR A 30 11.03 13.91 1.14
CA TYR A 30 11.10 14.50 2.46
C TYR A 30 12.54 14.83 2.85
N GLU A 31 13.46 13.87 2.77
CA GLU A 31 14.89 14.05 3.10
C GLU A 31 15.56 15.18 2.31
N VAL A 32 15.18 15.36 1.03
CA VAL A 32 15.75 16.39 0.16
C VAL A 32 15.20 17.78 0.49
N ASN A 33 13.92 17.88 0.86
CA ASN A 33 13.23 19.16 1.01
C ASN A 33 13.15 19.66 2.46
N GLU A 34 13.18 18.79 3.46
CA GLU A 34 13.03 19.14 4.87
C GLU A 34 14.13 18.51 5.74
N ARG A 35 14.95 19.33 6.40
CA ARG A 35 16.04 18.90 7.31
C ARG A 35 15.59 18.79 8.78
N SER A 36 14.31 18.51 9.04
CA SER A 36 13.77 18.50 10.40
C SER A 36 13.63 17.08 10.95
N TYR A 37 14.13 16.84 12.16
CA TYR A 37 14.22 15.50 12.78
C TYR A 37 12.99 15.11 13.62
N LYS A 38 12.01 15.99 13.81
CA LYS A 38 10.76 15.71 14.55
C LYS A 38 9.56 16.00 13.66
N VAL A 39 9.15 15.01 12.87
CA VAL A 39 8.06 15.17 11.92
C VAL A 39 7.11 13.98 11.96
N SER A 40 5.82 14.30 11.78
CA SER A 40 4.75 13.31 11.75
C SER A 40 4.84 12.47 10.47
N TRP A 41 4.50 11.19 10.55
CA TRP A 41 4.49 10.31 9.36
C TRP A 41 3.60 10.87 8.23
N GLN A 42 2.53 11.60 8.58
CA GLN A 42 1.62 12.23 7.62
C GLN A 42 2.32 13.32 6.79
N GLU A 43 3.26 14.05 7.38
CA GLU A 43 4.06 15.07 6.69
C GLU A 43 5.13 14.44 5.80
N VAL A 44 5.81 13.40 6.27
CA VAL A 44 6.74 12.62 5.45
C VAL A 44 6.05 12.10 4.19
N MET A 45 4.85 11.53 4.37
CA MET A 45 4.01 10.98 3.31
C MET A 45 3.27 12.05 2.47
N ASN A 46 3.51 13.34 2.74
CA ASN A 46 2.88 14.46 2.03
C ASN A 46 1.35 14.42 2.00
N LEU A 47 0.70 13.91 3.03
CA LEU A 47 -0.75 13.70 3.00
C LEU A 47 -1.56 15.01 2.96
N LYS A 48 -0.90 16.16 3.18
CA LYS A 48 -1.46 17.50 2.94
C LYS A 48 -1.67 17.79 1.45
N ASN A 49 -0.91 17.14 0.56
CA ASN A 49 -1.10 17.24 -0.88
C ASN A 49 -2.22 16.29 -1.35
N PRO A 50 -3.24 16.79 -2.06
CA PRO A 50 -4.41 15.98 -2.43
C PRO A 50 -4.07 14.81 -3.35
N ILE A 51 -3.06 14.94 -4.21
CA ILE A 51 -2.62 13.86 -5.10
C ILE A 51 -1.93 12.76 -4.30
N SER A 52 -1.05 13.14 -3.38
CA SER A 52 -0.35 12.17 -2.52
C SER A 52 -1.34 11.45 -1.60
N LEU A 53 -2.30 12.18 -1.03
CA LEU A 53 -3.39 11.61 -0.24
C LEU A 53 -4.23 10.61 -1.04
N LEU A 54 -4.63 10.96 -2.26
CA LEU A 54 -5.42 10.09 -3.13
C LEU A 54 -4.66 8.81 -3.49
N LEU A 55 -3.37 8.93 -3.85
CA LEU A 55 -2.51 7.77 -4.13
C LEU A 55 -2.37 6.85 -2.91
N TRP A 56 -2.13 7.42 -1.74
CA TRP A 56 -2.06 6.65 -0.50
C TRP A 56 -3.38 5.95 -0.20
N TRP A 57 -4.50 6.64 -0.38
CA TRP A 57 -5.83 6.08 -0.15
C TRP A 57 -6.17 4.95 -1.12
N LEU A 58 -5.81 5.08 -2.40
CA LEU A 58 -5.97 4.01 -3.39
C LEU A 58 -5.11 2.78 -3.07
N LEU A 59 -3.86 2.97 -2.65
CA LEU A 59 -2.99 1.87 -2.25
C LEU A 59 -3.53 1.13 -1.02
N CYS A 60 -3.96 1.87 0.02
CA CYS A 60 -4.51 1.27 1.22
C CYS A 60 -5.86 0.58 0.97
N SER A 61 -6.79 1.24 0.27
CA SER A 61 -8.11 0.66 -0.03
C SER A 61 -7.99 -0.54 -0.96
N GLY A 62 -7.14 -0.49 -1.98
CA GLY A 62 -6.86 -1.60 -2.87
C GLY A 62 -6.29 -2.82 -2.13
N LEU A 63 -5.36 -2.60 -1.19
CA LEU A 63 -4.83 -3.68 -0.35
C LEU A 63 -5.92 -4.30 0.52
N VAL A 64 -6.75 -3.49 1.18
CA VAL A 64 -7.85 -3.98 2.03
C VAL A 64 -8.85 -4.80 1.22
N ILE A 65 -9.25 -4.31 0.05
CA ILE A 65 -10.15 -5.04 -0.86
C ILE A 65 -9.50 -6.35 -1.31
N GLY A 66 -8.23 -6.32 -1.69
CA GLY A 66 -7.47 -7.52 -2.09
C GLY A 66 -7.44 -8.58 -1.00
N ILE A 67 -7.21 -8.18 0.26
CA ILE A 67 -7.20 -9.08 1.42
C ILE A 67 -8.59 -9.66 1.68
N ILE A 68 -9.64 -8.83 1.68
CA ILE A 68 -11.02 -9.29 1.91
C ILE A 68 -11.42 -10.30 0.83
N PHE A 69 -11.18 -9.95 -0.44
CA PHE A 69 -11.53 -10.82 -1.56
C PHE A 69 -10.75 -12.13 -1.52
N GLY A 70 -9.44 -12.07 -1.25
CA GLY A 70 -8.61 -13.26 -1.10
C GLY A 70 -9.08 -14.15 0.06
N PHE A 71 -9.48 -13.56 1.18
CA PHE A 71 -10.04 -14.31 2.30
C PHE A 71 -11.36 -15.01 1.92
N VAL A 72 -12.26 -14.29 1.22
CA VAL A 72 -13.52 -14.86 0.74
C VAL A 72 -13.28 -16.04 -0.21
N VAL A 73 -12.41 -15.88 -1.20
CA VAL A 73 -12.11 -16.94 -2.17
C VAL A 73 -11.47 -18.16 -1.50
N LEU A 74 -10.53 -17.94 -0.58
CA LEU A 74 -9.75 -19.04 0.00
C LEU A 74 -10.47 -19.80 1.12
N PHE A 75 -11.43 -19.18 1.81
CA PHE A 75 -12.02 -19.75 3.03
C PHE A 75 -13.55 -19.86 3.00
N LEU A 76 -14.24 -19.13 2.14
CA LEU A 76 -15.71 -19.09 2.15
C LEU A 76 -16.36 -19.91 1.02
N ASP A 77 -15.58 -20.67 0.24
CA ASP A 77 -16.02 -21.69 -0.75
C ASP A 77 -17.43 -21.38 -1.30
N PHE A 78 -17.53 -20.29 -2.07
CA PHE A 78 -18.81 -19.88 -2.64
C PHE A 78 -19.20 -20.88 -3.76
N PRO A 79 -20.41 -21.47 -3.71
CA PRO A 79 -20.85 -22.47 -4.69
C PRO A 79 -21.00 -21.91 -6.11
#